data_AF-A0A7S2KPH4-F1
#
_entry.id   AF-A0A7S2KPH4-F1
#
_cell.length_a   1.000
_cell.length_b   1.000
_cell.length_c   1.000
_cell.angle_alpha   90.00
_cell.angle_beta   90.00
_cell.angle_gamma   90.00
#
_symmetry.space_group_name_H-M   'P 1'
#
loop_
_entity.id
_entity.type
_entity.pdbx_description
1 polymer ?
#
loop_
_entity_poly.entity_id
_entity_poly.type
_entity_poly.pdbx_seq_one_letter_code
_entity_poly.pdbx_strand_id
1 'polypeptide(L)'
;PFGLVSADAARGGGGEHLGDSADLSDSGSDTSDEAEEERQGLSRLLRSVCPQWMLPGRLASDIAWFDHAWTRWCNRTANRCGGERPGDRANLTHEIAEEGGPAELQPGLARFLPRTCPRCLLPGFGGLASYVVWLVLMGIGVPAVMLIDMFCNRADLAHNYAKMGLSDLVLPLMHAMMVLRAMLYVFAMVSLRNIATCVALDGALLTELSSPTGPRTRRHVLEAASCLGVVLIVTGASESRLRMFSREFVFVLVMRQILSFTACMSCFVLWQLSINRLDRLRNNVAEPSDTLGYWKDMTREYQAIVRLVDDTWRKTGFSTACCLLFLFDLSFAACMYAIGQAKDNIWSQLGYWLFAAKHVVIVIAGLYMFADIHSRCTSHRHAKQSLMYLGAQHLGKLPRRHVLDHFSFLKCVGTLPCGVEFATGGVVQMAWVAPLLRLTVACLPLVAALTLHIMGDAPRLTRGA
;
A
#
# COMPACT_ATOMS: atom_id res chain seq x y z
N PRO A 1 15.00 -53.33 31.69
CA PRO A 1 16.47 -53.37 31.88
C PRO A 1 16.95 -52.12 32.66
N PHE A 2 16.96 -52.29 33.99
CA PHE A 2 17.59 -51.51 35.08
C PHE A 2 17.45 -49.98 35.08
N GLY A 3 17.00 -49.30 36.14
CA GLY A 3 16.63 -49.71 37.49
C GLY A 3 16.45 -48.45 38.34
N LEU A 4 15.42 -48.45 39.20
CA LEU A 4 15.21 -47.50 40.29
C LEU A 4 16.30 -47.68 41.36
N VAL A 5 16.81 -46.58 41.93
CA VAL A 5 17.38 -46.54 43.28
C VAL A 5 16.83 -45.31 44.00
N SER A 6 16.42 -45.55 45.23
CA SER A 6 15.80 -44.63 46.19
C SER A 6 16.78 -44.34 47.35
N ALA A 7 16.36 -43.40 48.21
CA ALA A 7 16.69 -43.22 49.63
C ALA A 7 17.81 -42.23 50.04
N ASP A 8 17.32 -41.07 50.51
CA ASP A 8 17.36 -40.54 51.89
C ASP A 8 18.66 -40.23 52.68
N ALA A 9 18.58 -39.02 53.27
CA ALA A 9 18.94 -38.60 54.64
C ALA A 9 20.42 -38.39 55.02
N ALA A 10 20.79 -37.15 55.40
CA ALA A 10 20.78 -36.67 56.80
C ALA A 10 21.75 -35.49 57.08
N ARG A 11 21.20 -34.44 57.72
CA ARG A 11 21.72 -33.57 58.82
C ARG A 11 23.17 -33.04 58.83
N GLY A 12 23.28 -31.72 59.04
CA GLY A 12 23.88 -31.18 60.28
C GLY A 12 24.90 -30.03 60.18
N GLY A 13 24.66 -28.95 60.94
CA GLY A 13 25.61 -27.87 61.28
C GLY A 13 25.26 -26.53 60.60
N GLY A 14 24.88 -25.44 61.27
CA GLY A 14 25.21 -24.98 62.62
C GLY A 14 26.31 -23.91 62.52
N GLY A 15 25.95 -22.62 62.59
CA GLY A 15 26.91 -21.51 62.55
C GLY A 15 26.22 -20.15 62.54
N GLU A 16 26.02 -19.61 63.74
CA GLU A 16 25.62 -18.23 64.02
C GLU A 16 26.76 -17.25 63.66
N HIS A 17 26.42 -16.07 63.13
CA HIS A 17 27.06 -14.82 63.54
C HIS A 17 26.18 -13.59 63.26
N LEU A 18 25.93 -12.85 64.34
CA LEU A 18 25.38 -11.51 64.43
C LEU A 18 26.22 -10.46 63.68
N GLY A 19 25.60 -9.34 63.28
CA GLY A 19 26.32 -8.10 62.98
C GLY A 19 25.56 -7.05 62.17
N ASP A 20 24.68 -6.31 62.86
CA ASP A 20 24.33 -4.88 62.72
C ASP A 20 24.00 -4.22 61.36
N SER A 21 22.72 -3.82 61.32
CA SER A 21 22.09 -2.60 60.83
C SER A 21 22.97 -1.35 60.60
N ALA A 22 22.73 -0.69 59.47
CA ALA A 22 22.75 0.77 59.37
C ALA A 22 21.67 1.25 58.39
N ASP A 23 20.78 2.09 58.92
CA ASP A 23 19.67 2.76 58.28
C ASP A 23 20.09 3.57 57.04
N LEU A 24 19.37 3.41 55.92
CA LEU A 24 19.15 4.49 54.97
C LEU A 24 17.70 4.44 54.48
N SER A 25 17.00 5.46 54.93
CA SER A 25 15.62 5.87 54.64
C SER A 25 15.34 6.00 53.15
N ASP A 26 14.47 5.11 52.68
CA ASP A 26 13.21 5.35 51.96
C ASP A 26 13.02 6.73 51.29
N SER A 27 13.14 6.73 49.96
CA SER A 27 12.48 7.68 49.06
C SER A 27 12.04 6.94 47.81
N GLY A 28 11.01 6.11 47.96
CA GLY A 28 10.28 5.49 46.86
C GLY A 28 8.95 6.18 46.62
N SER A 29 8.71 6.64 45.40
CA SER A 29 7.48 6.37 44.63
C SER A 29 7.47 7.30 43.43
N ASP A 30 7.71 6.74 42.24
CA ASP A 30 7.14 7.16 40.95
C ASP A 30 7.81 6.40 39.79
N THR A 31 9.02 5.85 39.99
CA THR A 31 9.72 5.08 38.95
C THR A 31 9.44 3.58 38.96
N SER A 32 8.82 3.03 40.02
CA SER A 32 8.45 1.60 40.07
C SER A 32 7.27 1.30 39.16
N ASP A 33 6.31 2.22 39.09
CA ASP A 33 5.04 1.98 38.39
C ASP A 33 5.24 2.06 36.87
N GLU A 34 6.12 2.95 36.39
CA GLU A 34 6.53 2.98 34.97
C GLU A 34 7.30 1.73 34.55
N ALA A 35 8.18 1.20 35.41
CA ALA A 35 8.94 -0.03 35.12
C ALA A 35 8.04 -1.28 35.16
N GLU A 36 7.06 -1.31 36.07
CA GLU A 36 6.03 -2.35 36.16
C GLU A 36 5.10 -2.30 34.93
N GLU A 37 4.73 -1.10 34.47
CA GLU A 37 3.89 -0.90 33.30
C GLU A 37 4.63 -1.24 31.99
N GLU A 38 5.93 -0.90 31.86
CA GLU A 38 6.77 -1.36 30.74
C GLU A 38 6.95 -2.89 30.73
N ARG A 39 7.16 -3.51 31.90
CA ARG A 39 7.21 -4.99 32.04
C ARG A 39 5.91 -5.65 31.62
N GLN A 40 4.78 -5.12 32.09
CA GLN A 40 3.47 -5.63 31.71
C GLN A 40 3.20 -5.43 30.23
N GLY A 41 3.58 -4.28 29.65
CA GLY A 41 3.49 -3.98 28.22
C GLY A 41 4.32 -4.94 27.37
N LEU A 42 5.57 -5.21 27.75
CA LEU A 42 6.46 -6.15 27.05
C LEU A 42 5.96 -7.59 27.17
N SER A 43 5.42 -7.99 28.34
CA SER A 43 4.83 -9.31 28.54
C SER A 43 3.56 -9.51 27.69
N ARG A 44 2.75 -8.46 27.52
CA ARG A 44 1.57 -8.46 26.63
C ARG A 44 2.00 -8.52 25.16
N LEU A 45 3.07 -7.81 24.79
CA LEU A 45 3.65 -7.85 23.44
C LEU A 45 4.25 -9.24 23.13
N LEU A 46 4.95 -9.86 24.08
CA LEU A 46 5.50 -11.20 23.91
C LEU A 46 4.39 -12.27 23.83
N ARG A 47 3.30 -12.12 24.59
CA ARG A 47 2.12 -13.00 24.50
C ARG A 47 1.31 -12.78 23.22
N SER A 48 1.30 -11.57 22.65
CA SER A 48 0.63 -11.28 21.38
C SER A 48 1.45 -11.73 20.16
N VAL A 49 2.79 -11.75 20.28
CA VAL A 49 3.72 -12.15 19.22
C VAL A 49 4.00 -13.66 19.23
N CYS A 50 4.07 -14.30 20.40
CA CYS A 50 4.27 -15.74 20.56
C CYS A 50 3.14 -16.36 21.40
N PRO A 51 2.23 -17.16 20.81
CA PRO A 51 1.28 -17.94 21.57
C PRO A 51 1.99 -18.86 22.57
N GLN A 52 1.41 -19.02 23.77
CA GLN A 52 1.97 -19.76 24.91
C GLN A 52 2.44 -21.20 24.60
N TRP A 53 1.96 -21.81 23.51
CA TRP A 53 2.34 -23.15 23.07
C TRP A 53 3.69 -23.21 22.30
N MET A 54 4.31 -22.07 21.98
CA MET A 54 5.60 -21.98 21.27
C MET A 54 6.83 -21.82 22.18
N LEU A 55 6.67 -21.72 23.50
CA LEU A 55 7.78 -21.43 24.41
C LEU A 55 8.20 -22.68 25.22
N PRO A 56 9.39 -23.29 24.96
CA PRO A 56 9.95 -24.31 25.85
C PRO A 56 10.40 -23.70 27.18
N GLY A 57 10.21 -24.43 28.28
CA GLY A 57 10.35 -23.95 29.67
C GLY A 57 11.71 -23.36 30.09
N ARG A 58 12.76 -23.45 29.26
CA ARG A 58 14.06 -22.77 29.51
C ARG A 58 14.06 -21.27 29.14
N LEU A 59 13.07 -20.77 28.39
CA LEU A 59 13.04 -19.36 27.97
C LEU A 59 12.64 -18.37 29.07
N ALA A 60 11.92 -18.80 30.12
CA ALA A 60 11.47 -17.90 31.18
C ALA A 60 12.63 -17.32 32.01
N SER A 61 13.67 -18.10 32.25
CA SER A 61 14.90 -17.65 32.93
C SER A 61 15.78 -16.75 32.05
N ASP A 62 15.79 -16.99 30.74
CA ASP A 62 16.52 -16.15 29.78
C ASP A 62 15.82 -14.79 29.56
N ILE A 63 14.48 -14.75 29.65
CA ILE A 63 13.69 -13.51 29.60
C ILE A 63 13.96 -12.63 30.82
N ALA A 64 14.05 -13.20 32.03
CA ALA A 64 14.35 -12.44 33.25
C ALA A 64 15.78 -11.88 33.27
N TRP A 65 16.75 -12.65 32.77
CA TRP A 65 18.13 -12.18 32.59
C TRP A 65 18.21 -11.07 31.52
N PHE A 66 17.46 -11.20 30.43
CA PHE A 66 17.41 -10.23 29.33
C PHE A 66 16.76 -8.91 29.76
N ASP A 67 15.70 -8.96 30.55
CA ASP A 67 15.03 -7.79 31.11
C ASP A 67 16.02 -6.93 31.92
N HIS A 68 16.81 -7.56 32.79
CA HIS A 68 17.86 -6.90 33.56
C HIS A 68 19.01 -6.35 32.69
N ALA A 69 19.37 -7.04 31.59
CA ALA A 69 20.39 -6.56 30.65
C ALA A 69 19.90 -5.39 29.77
N TRP A 70 18.61 -5.39 29.41
CA TRP A 70 17.94 -4.37 28.60
C TRP A 70 17.84 -3.04 29.33
N THR A 71 17.35 -3.04 30.58
CA THR A 71 17.27 -1.82 31.41
C THR A 71 18.66 -1.18 31.57
N ARG A 72 19.70 -2.01 31.71
CA ARG A 72 21.10 -1.56 31.83
C ARG A 72 21.66 -0.97 30.53
N TRP A 73 21.18 -1.42 29.37
CA TRP A 73 21.57 -0.87 28.06
C TRP A 73 20.86 0.45 27.77
N CYS A 74 19.54 0.55 28.02
CA CYS A 74 18.77 1.79 27.88
C CYS A 74 19.33 2.93 28.74
N ASN A 75 19.74 2.63 29.98
CA ASN A 75 20.37 3.62 30.87
C ASN A 75 21.77 4.08 30.38
N ARG A 76 22.46 3.28 29.55
CA ARG A 76 23.76 3.66 28.95
C ARG A 76 23.60 4.46 27.67
N THR A 77 22.56 4.21 26.88
CA THR A 77 22.32 4.92 25.61
C THR A 77 21.62 6.26 25.83
N ALA A 78 20.72 6.39 26.81
CA ALA A 78 20.13 7.66 27.20
C ALA A 78 21.18 8.70 27.62
N ASN A 79 22.26 8.28 28.30
CA ASN A 79 23.37 9.15 28.70
C ASN A 79 24.40 9.45 27.58
N ARG A 80 24.30 8.81 26.40
CA ARG A 80 25.19 9.07 25.26
C ARG A 80 24.56 9.85 24.11
N CYS A 81 23.24 9.90 24.01
CA CYS A 81 22.53 10.58 22.92
C CYS A 81 22.35 12.10 23.13
N GLY A 82 22.98 12.70 24.15
CA GLY A 82 22.91 14.14 24.43
C GLY A 82 23.88 15.03 23.64
N GLY A 83 24.63 14.50 22.67
CA GLY A 83 25.61 15.33 21.95
C GLY A 83 26.18 14.70 20.69
N GLU A 84 25.43 14.72 19.58
CA GLU A 84 26.02 14.60 18.25
C GLU A 84 25.72 15.88 17.45
N ARG A 85 26.80 16.57 17.05
CA ARG A 85 26.76 17.80 16.23
C ARG A 85 26.34 17.46 14.79
N PRO A 86 25.58 18.35 14.12
CA PRO A 86 25.23 18.20 12.71
C PRO A 86 26.44 18.58 11.83
N GLY A 87 27.36 17.64 11.59
CA GLY A 87 28.58 17.89 10.79
C GLY A 87 28.73 16.97 9.56
N ASP A 88 28.51 15.67 9.69
CA ASP A 88 29.11 14.73 8.74
C ASP A 88 28.17 14.15 7.66
N ARG A 89 26.96 14.71 7.50
CA ARG A 89 25.99 14.23 6.49
C ARG A 89 25.98 15.00 5.17
N ALA A 90 26.76 16.08 5.06
CA ALA A 90 26.77 16.94 3.88
C ALA A 90 27.68 16.43 2.73
N ASN A 91 28.66 15.56 3.02
CA ASN A 91 29.71 15.25 2.03
C ASN A 91 29.37 14.10 1.06
N LEU A 92 28.42 13.21 1.37
CA LEU A 92 28.04 12.13 0.44
C LEU A 92 27.01 12.54 -0.62
N THR A 93 26.38 13.70 -0.50
CA THR A 93 25.43 14.22 -1.48
C THR A 93 26.07 15.14 -2.53
N HIS A 94 27.32 15.56 -2.35
CA HIS A 94 27.97 16.53 -3.24
C HIS A 94 28.71 15.87 -4.42
N GLU A 95 29.29 14.68 -4.25
CA GLU A 95 30.08 14.01 -5.32
C GLU A 95 29.24 13.40 -6.45
N ILE A 96 27.93 13.18 -6.26
CA ILE A 96 27.04 12.68 -7.33
C ILE A 96 26.42 13.85 -8.13
N ALA A 97 26.57 15.10 -7.67
CA ALA A 97 25.89 16.26 -8.23
C ALA A 97 26.69 17.06 -9.27
N GLU A 98 28.01 16.87 -9.41
CA GLU A 98 28.85 17.78 -10.21
C GLU A 98 29.16 17.35 -11.66
N GLU A 99 28.94 16.10 -12.07
CA GLU A 99 29.29 15.67 -13.46
C GLU A 99 28.10 15.56 -14.43
N GLY A 100 26.87 15.83 -13.99
CA GLY A 100 25.68 15.79 -14.84
C GLY A 100 25.06 17.17 -15.01
N GLY A 101 25.21 17.78 -16.20
CA GLY A 101 24.57 19.06 -16.50
C GLY A 101 23.05 19.07 -16.21
N PRO A 102 22.46 20.23 -15.87
CA PRO A 102 21.06 20.35 -15.43
C PRO A 102 20.00 19.94 -16.48
N ALA A 103 20.42 19.54 -17.67
CA ALA A 103 19.55 19.17 -18.79
C ALA A 103 19.18 17.67 -18.86
N GLU A 104 19.77 16.78 -18.05
CA GLU A 104 19.62 15.31 -18.27
C GLU A 104 19.16 14.47 -17.06
N LEU A 105 18.69 15.09 -15.99
CA LEU A 105 17.94 14.39 -14.93
C LEU A 105 16.51 14.08 -15.41
N GLN A 106 16.40 13.15 -16.36
CA GLN A 106 15.11 12.51 -16.65
C GLN A 106 14.61 11.82 -15.37
N PRO A 107 13.37 12.10 -14.93
CA PRO A 107 12.76 11.43 -13.78
C PRO A 107 12.91 9.92 -13.90
N GLY A 108 13.27 9.24 -12.81
CA GLY A 108 13.55 7.80 -12.80
C GLY A 108 12.39 6.98 -13.36
N LEU A 109 11.16 7.39 -13.08
CA LEU A 109 9.96 6.72 -13.60
C LEU A 109 9.81 6.79 -15.12
N ALA A 110 10.28 7.87 -15.75
CA ALA A 110 10.25 8.00 -17.21
C ALA A 110 11.14 6.97 -17.91
N ARG A 111 12.17 6.44 -17.22
CA ARG A 111 13.07 5.40 -17.75
C ARG A 111 12.42 4.03 -17.89
N PHE A 112 11.34 3.76 -17.14
CA PHE A 112 10.58 2.51 -17.22
C PHE A 112 9.61 2.46 -18.40
N LEU A 113 9.16 3.63 -18.86
CA LEU A 113 8.22 3.70 -19.96
C LEU A 113 8.90 3.37 -21.29
N PRO A 114 8.22 2.64 -22.20
CA PRO A 114 8.77 2.35 -23.52
C PRO A 114 9.18 3.66 -24.21
N ARG A 115 10.31 3.64 -24.95
CA ARG A 115 10.76 4.81 -25.72
C ARG A 115 9.73 5.29 -26.74
N THR A 116 8.84 4.39 -27.17
CA THR A 116 7.73 4.66 -28.08
C THR A 116 6.56 5.37 -27.42
N CYS A 117 6.51 5.45 -26.09
CA CYS A 117 5.48 6.19 -25.37
C CYS A 117 5.85 7.68 -25.38
N PRO A 118 5.01 8.57 -25.94
CA PRO A 118 5.28 10.00 -25.96
C PRO A 118 5.18 10.55 -24.53
N ARG A 119 6.32 10.60 -23.84
CA ARG A 119 6.43 11.01 -22.42
C ARG A 119 5.87 12.40 -22.15
N CYS A 120 5.94 13.29 -23.15
CA CYS A 120 5.34 14.62 -23.10
C CYS A 120 3.81 14.60 -22.93
N LEU A 121 3.15 13.50 -23.33
CA LEU A 121 1.70 13.33 -23.19
C LEU A 121 1.28 12.75 -21.85
N LEU A 122 2.21 12.32 -20.98
CA LEU A 122 1.83 11.75 -19.68
C LEU A 122 1.92 12.81 -18.57
N PRO A 123 0.81 13.09 -17.85
CA PRO A 123 0.78 14.11 -16.80
C PRO A 123 1.79 13.80 -15.70
N GLY A 124 2.65 14.77 -15.40
CA GLY A 124 3.69 14.66 -14.37
C GLY A 124 5.02 14.05 -14.85
N PHE A 125 5.03 13.28 -15.95
CA PHE A 125 6.26 12.61 -16.45
C PHE A 125 7.02 13.41 -17.50
N GLY A 126 6.35 14.33 -18.20
CA GLY A 126 6.98 15.22 -19.18
C GLY A 126 7.60 16.49 -18.57
N GLY A 127 7.88 16.51 -17.26
CA GLY A 127 8.39 17.67 -16.54
C GLY A 127 7.34 18.75 -16.26
N LEU A 128 7.81 19.93 -15.81
CA LEU A 128 6.94 21.04 -15.39
C LEU A 128 6.04 21.54 -16.52
N ALA A 129 6.57 21.65 -17.75
CA ALA A 129 5.82 22.12 -18.91
C ALA A 129 4.62 21.21 -19.23
N SER A 130 4.84 19.89 -19.29
CA SER A 130 3.75 18.92 -19.51
C SER A 130 2.70 18.99 -18.39
N TYR A 131 3.14 19.09 -17.13
CA TYR A 131 2.24 19.23 -16.00
C TYR A 131 1.36 20.49 -16.09
N VAL A 132 1.94 21.64 -16.43
CA VAL A 132 1.19 22.90 -16.61
C VAL A 132 0.19 22.77 -17.75
N VAL A 133 0.59 22.17 -18.88
CA VAL A 133 -0.34 21.90 -20.00
C VAL A 133 -1.52 21.06 -19.53
N TRP A 134 -1.28 19.98 -18.80
CA TRP A 134 -2.35 19.13 -18.28
C TRP A 134 -3.25 19.84 -17.26
N LEU A 135 -2.69 20.68 -16.38
CA LEU A 135 -3.49 21.52 -15.48
C LEU A 135 -4.37 22.50 -16.23
N VAL A 136 -3.85 23.16 -17.28
CA VAL A 136 -4.61 24.08 -18.11
C VAL A 136 -5.70 23.34 -18.88
N LEU A 137 -5.37 22.19 -19.49
CA LEU A 137 -6.36 21.36 -20.19
C LEU A 137 -7.47 20.87 -19.27
N MET A 138 -7.16 20.49 -18.03
CA MET A 138 -8.17 20.09 -17.05
C MET A 138 -8.95 21.29 -16.51
N GLY A 139 -8.27 22.39 -16.18
CA GLY A 139 -8.87 23.59 -15.59
C GLY A 139 -9.76 24.37 -16.54
N ILE A 140 -9.47 24.35 -17.85
CA ILE A 140 -10.28 25.01 -18.88
C ILE A 140 -11.18 23.99 -19.58
N GLY A 141 -10.63 22.85 -19.98
CA GLY A 141 -11.34 21.86 -20.80
C GLY A 141 -12.49 21.20 -20.08
N VAL A 142 -12.35 20.86 -18.79
CA VAL A 142 -13.46 20.26 -18.03
C VAL A 142 -14.61 21.28 -17.88
N PRO A 143 -14.42 22.49 -17.33
CA PRO A 143 -15.53 23.44 -17.21
C PRO A 143 -16.13 23.82 -18.56
N ALA A 144 -15.31 23.99 -19.61
CA ALA A 144 -15.80 24.33 -20.94
C ALA A 144 -16.71 23.23 -21.52
N VAL A 145 -16.29 21.97 -21.47
CA VAL A 145 -17.12 20.85 -21.95
C VAL A 145 -18.39 20.73 -21.11
N MET A 146 -18.32 20.94 -19.79
CA MET A 146 -19.50 20.87 -18.94
C MET A 146 -20.46 22.03 -19.17
N LEU A 147 -19.96 23.25 -19.42
CA LEU A 147 -20.79 24.39 -19.80
C LEU A 147 -21.46 24.16 -21.16
N ILE A 148 -20.71 23.68 -22.15
CA ILE A 148 -21.24 23.38 -23.49
C ILE A 148 -22.33 22.30 -23.38
N ASP A 149 -22.09 21.21 -22.65
CA ASP A 149 -23.07 20.14 -22.49
C ASP A 149 -24.32 20.64 -21.74
N MET A 150 -24.13 21.43 -20.68
CA MET A 150 -25.22 21.98 -19.87
C MET A 150 -26.08 23.00 -20.63
N PHE A 151 -25.51 23.79 -21.55
CA PHE A 151 -26.26 24.82 -22.27
C PHE A 151 -26.76 24.37 -23.65
N CYS A 152 -25.96 23.61 -24.39
CA CYS A 152 -26.28 23.22 -25.77
C CYS A 152 -27.12 21.95 -25.84
N ASN A 153 -26.90 20.98 -24.95
CA ASN A 153 -27.52 19.66 -25.05
C ASN A 153 -28.67 19.45 -24.05
N ARG A 154 -29.00 20.44 -23.21
CA ARG A 154 -29.98 20.26 -22.11
C ARG A 154 -31.34 19.76 -22.58
N ALA A 155 -31.85 20.29 -23.69
CA ALA A 155 -33.15 19.89 -24.22
C ALA A 155 -33.13 18.45 -24.76
N ASP A 156 -32.09 18.08 -25.50
CA ASP A 156 -31.93 16.74 -26.07
C ASP A 156 -31.62 15.69 -24.99
N LEU A 157 -30.80 16.04 -23.99
CA LEU A 157 -30.53 15.21 -22.83
C LEU A 157 -31.80 15.02 -22.00
N ALA A 158 -32.52 16.08 -21.65
CA ALA A 158 -33.77 15.97 -20.91
C ALA A 158 -34.78 15.08 -21.65
N HIS A 159 -34.91 15.23 -22.97
CA HIS A 159 -35.76 14.37 -23.79
C HIS A 159 -35.32 12.91 -23.81
N ASN A 160 -34.01 12.65 -23.94
CA ASN A 160 -33.46 11.29 -23.91
C ASN A 160 -33.61 10.62 -22.54
N TYR A 161 -33.45 11.37 -21.45
CA TYR A 161 -33.64 10.87 -20.08
C TYR A 161 -35.12 10.64 -19.74
N ALA A 162 -36.01 11.52 -20.21
CA ALA A 162 -37.45 11.33 -20.10
C ALA A 162 -37.91 10.07 -20.85
N LYS A 163 -37.41 9.85 -22.09
CA LYS A 163 -37.63 8.59 -22.84
C LYS A 163 -37.12 7.35 -22.13
N MET A 164 -36.18 7.53 -21.23
CA MET A 164 -35.55 6.47 -20.46
C MET A 164 -36.24 6.20 -19.12
N GLY A 165 -37.34 6.90 -18.81
CA GLY A 165 -38.10 6.74 -17.56
C GLY A 165 -37.33 7.17 -16.31
N LEU A 166 -36.23 7.92 -16.46
CA LEU A 166 -35.42 8.38 -15.34
C LEU A 166 -36.00 9.68 -14.77
N SER A 167 -35.97 9.81 -13.44
CA SER A 167 -36.34 11.06 -12.77
C SER A 167 -35.46 12.24 -13.25
N ASP A 168 -36.05 13.42 -13.34
CA ASP A 168 -35.36 14.69 -13.65
C ASP A 168 -34.17 14.98 -12.73
N LEU A 169 -34.10 14.34 -11.56
CA LEU A 169 -33.00 14.45 -10.60
C LEU A 169 -31.74 13.66 -10.99
N VAL A 170 -31.86 12.63 -11.83
CA VAL A 170 -30.73 11.76 -12.21
C VAL A 170 -29.74 12.51 -13.09
N LEU A 171 -30.23 13.35 -14.00
CA LEU A 171 -29.39 14.10 -14.93
C LEU A 171 -28.48 15.11 -14.20
N PRO A 172 -29.00 16.01 -13.32
CA PRO A 172 -28.17 16.88 -12.49
C PRO A 172 -27.20 16.12 -11.59
N LEU A 173 -27.62 14.98 -11.02
CA LEU A 173 -26.76 14.16 -10.17
C LEU A 173 -25.57 13.60 -10.97
N MET A 174 -25.82 13.03 -12.15
CA MET A 174 -24.77 12.51 -13.02
C MET A 174 -23.80 13.61 -13.44
N HIS A 175 -24.30 14.80 -13.76
CA HIS A 175 -23.46 15.96 -14.06
C HIS A 175 -22.58 16.34 -12.86
N ALA A 176 -23.19 16.50 -11.68
CA ALA A 176 -22.45 16.83 -10.45
C ALA A 176 -21.37 15.78 -10.13
N MET A 177 -21.68 14.50 -10.32
CA MET A 177 -20.70 13.41 -10.19
C MET A 177 -19.56 13.56 -11.20
N MET A 178 -19.84 13.84 -12.47
CA MET A 178 -18.78 14.05 -13.47
C MET A 178 -17.90 15.27 -13.14
N VAL A 179 -18.48 16.39 -12.66
CA VAL A 179 -17.70 17.57 -12.21
C VAL A 179 -16.79 17.14 -11.07
N LEU A 180 -17.36 16.50 -10.04
CA LEU A 180 -16.64 16.11 -8.85
C LEU A 180 -15.50 15.14 -9.20
N ARG A 181 -15.76 14.18 -10.10
CA ARG A 181 -14.75 13.27 -10.64
C ARG A 181 -13.60 14.01 -11.31
N ALA A 182 -13.91 15.00 -12.12
CA ALA A 182 -12.90 15.79 -12.81
C ALA A 182 -12.02 16.59 -11.84
N MET A 183 -12.62 17.14 -10.78
CA MET A 183 -11.89 17.80 -9.70
C MET A 183 -10.95 16.83 -8.97
N LEU A 184 -11.38 15.58 -8.73
CA LEU A 184 -10.53 14.55 -8.13
C LEU A 184 -9.31 14.21 -9.01
N TYR A 185 -9.44 14.29 -10.33
CA TYR A 185 -8.29 14.11 -11.22
C TYR A 185 -7.26 15.23 -11.11
N VAL A 186 -7.68 16.47 -10.81
CA VAL A 186 -6.73 17.56 -10.51
C VAL A 186 -5.89 17.21 -9.29
N PHE A 187 -6.52 16.70 -8.23
CA PHE A 187 -5.82 16.22 -7.04
C PHE A 187 -4.85 15.08 -7.37
N ALA A 188 -5.31 14.10 -8.17
CA ALA A 188 -4.47 13.00 -8.63
C ALA A 188 -3.25 13.49 -9.44
N MET A 189 -3.41 14.52 -10.28
CA MET A 189 -2.29 15.11 -11.02
C MET A 189 -1.26 15.77 -10.10
N VAL A 190 -1.71 16.49 -9.05
CA VAL A 190 -0.81 17.08 -8.05
C VAL A 190 0.00 15.97 -7.38
N SER A 191 -0.65 14.88 -6.95
CA SER A 191 0.06 13.74 -6.36
C SER A 191 1.00 13.05 -7.35
N LEU A 192 0.61 12.89 -8.62
CA LEU A 192 1.47 12.33 -9.66
C LEU A 192 2.72 13.18 -9.91
N ARG A 193 2.60 14.51 -9.89
CA ARG A 193 3.75 15.41 -9.94
C ARG A 193 4.67 15.22 -8.73
N ASN A 194 4.10 15.14 -7.53
CA ASN A 194 4.89 14.92 -6.31
C ASN A 194 5.62 13.56 -6.36
N ILE A 195 5.00 12.52 -6.91
CA ILE A 195 5.67 11.23 -7.16
C ILE A 195 6.80 11.39 -8.18
N ALA A 196 6.55 12.04 -9.31
CA ALA A 196 7.53 12.20 -10.38
C ALA A 196 8.74 13.05 -9.96
N THR A 197 8.61 13.84 -8.89
CA THR A 197 9.69 14.66 -8.31
C THR A 197 10.24 14.07 -7.01
N CYS A 198 9.80 12.88 -6.61
CA CYS A 198 10.24 12.22 -5.39
C CYS A 198 11.64 11.64 -5.56
N VAL A 199 12.64 12.31 -4.96
CA VAL A 199 14.06 11.88 -5.00
C VAL A 199 14.25 10.47 -4.44
N ALA A 200 13.52 10.13 -3.36
CA ALA A 200 13.59 8.80 -2.75
C ALA A 200 13.13 7.70 -3.72
N LEU A 201 12.09 7.97 -4.51
CA LEU A 201 11.60 7.04 -5.52
C LEU A 201 12.62 6.86 -6.65
N ASP A 202 13.17 7.96 -7.16
CA ASP A 202 14.13 7.91 -8.26
C ASP A 202 15.39 7.13 -7.86
N GLY A 203 15.95 7.42 -6.69
CA GLY A 203 17.08 6.64 -6.15
C GLY A 203 16.73 5.15 -6.00
N ALA A 204 15.55 4.85 -5.45
CA ALA A 204 15.13 3.47 -5.23
C ALA A 204 14.90 2.70 -6.53
N LEU A 205 14.35 3.36 -7.55
CA LEU A 205 14.14 2.81 -8.89
C LEU A 205 15.46 2.57 -9.62
N LEU A 206 16.42 3.49 -9.52
CA LEU A 206 17.75 3.31 -10.10
C LEU A 206 18.46 2.11 -9.48
N THR A 207 18.43 1.99 -8.15
CA THR A 207 18.98 0.81 -7.45
C THR A 207 18.28 -0.48 -7.87
N GLU A 208 16.97 -0.45 -8.07
CA GLU A 208 16.21 -1.63 -8.53
C GLU A 208 16.59 -2.01 -9.96
N LEU A 209 16.73 -1.03 -10.86
CA LEU A 209 17.10 -1.24 -12.25
C LEU A 209 18.54 -1.73 -12.42
N SER A 210 19.46 -1.27 -11.56
CA SER A 210 20.85 -1.72 -11.57
C SER A 210 21.05 -3.08 -10.92
N SER A 211 20.05 -3.58 -10.18
CA SER A 211 20.13 -4.88 -9.52
C SER A 211 19.97 -6.05 -10.52
N PRO A 212 20.42 -7.28 -10.17
CA PRO A 212 20.27 -8.45 -11.03
C PRO A 212 18.82 -8.77 -11.44
N THR A 213 17.84 -8.35 -10.64
CA THR A 213 16.40 -8.51 -10.94
C THR A 213 15.85 -7.39 -11.84
N GLY A 214 16.62 -6.33 -12.09
CA GLY A 214 16.23 -5.16 -12.87
C GLY A 214 15.62 -5.48 -14.25
N PRO A 215 16.23 -6.35 -15.07
CA PRO A 215 15.66 -6.75 -16.37
C PRO A 215 14.27 -7.40 -16.24
N ARG A 216 14.07 -8.23 -15.21
CA ARG A 216 12.78 -8.89 -14.93
C ARG A 216 11.73 -7.88 -14.49
N THR A 217 12.08 -6.96 -13.59
CA THR A 217 11.19 -5.88 -13.15
C THR A 217 10.79 -4.99 -14.32
N ARG A 218 11.73 -4.61 -15.19
CA ARG A 218 11.46 -3.82 -16.39
C ARG A 218 10.49 -4.52 -17.34
N ARG A 219 10.70 -5.81 -17.60
CA ARG A 219 9.80 -6.62 -18.44
C ARG A 219 8.40 -6.67 -17.85
N HIS A 220 8.26 -6.94 -16.56
CA HIS A 220 6.96 -6.96 -15.88
C HIS A 220 6.23 -5.62 -15.95
N VAL A 221 6.93 -4.50 -15.76
CA VAL A 221 6.35 -3.16 -15.87
C VAL A 221 5.89 -2.87 -17.32
N LEU A 222 6.65 -3.31 -18.32
CA LEU A 222 6.26 -3.16 -19.73
C LEU A 222 5.05 -4.02 -20.10
N GLU A 223 5.00 -5.26 -19.63
CA GLU A 223 3.85 -6.16 -19.83
C GLU A 223 2.59 -5.59 -19.16
N ALA A 224 2.72 -5.09 -17.93
CA ALA A 224 1.64 -4.42 -17.22
C ALA A 224 1.17 -3.14 -17.94
N ALA A 225 2.11 -2.32 -18.42
CA ALA A 225 1.79 -1.11 -19.20
C ALA A 225 1.04 -1.44 -20.49
N SER A 226 1.45 -2.49 -21.19
CA SER A 226 0.82 -2.94 -22.43
C SER A 226 -0.60 -3.44 -22.15
N CYS A 227 -0.76 -4.30 -21.14
CA CYS A 227 -2.06 -4.82 -20.71
C CYS A 227 -3.02 -3.69 -20.29
N LEU A 228 -2.55 -2.78 -19.43
CA LEU A 228 -3.34 -1.64 -18.98
C LEU A 228 -3.72 -0.72 -20.15
N GLY A 229 -2.80 -0.47 -21.09
CA GLY A 229 -3.07 0.30 -22.30
C GLY A 229 -4.20 -0.32 -23.13
N VAL A 230 -4.15 -1.64 -23.37
CA VAL A 230 -5.21 -2.35 -24.09
C VAL A 230 -6.55 -2.27 -23.35
N VAL A 231 -6.57 -2.48 -22.03
CA VAL A 231 -7.79 -2.38 -21.21
C VAL A 231 -8.40 -0.98 -21.30
N LEU A 232 -7.58 0.07 -21.23
CA LEU A 232 -8.09 1.45 -21.30
C LEU A 232 -8.55 1.83 -22.72
N ILE A 233 -7.91 1.31 -23.77
CA ILE A 233 -8.38 1.50 -25.16
C ILE A 233 -9.72 0.79 -25.37
N VAL A 234 -9.83 -0.49 -24.99
CA VAL A 234 -11.06 -1.27 -25.14
C VAL A 234 -12.20 -0.62 -24.34
N THR A 235 -11.92 -0.20 -23.11
CA THR A 235 -12.95 0.44 -22.29
C THR A 235 -13.27 1.87 -22.73
N GLY A 236 -12.29 2.63 -23.24
CA GLY A 236 -12.54 3.92 -23.87
C GLY A 236 -13.43 3.78 -25.11
N ALA A 237 -13.17 2.77 -25.95
CA ALA A 237 -13.97 2.48 -27.14
C ALA A 237 -15.38 1.99 -26.80
N SER A 238 -15.54 1.20 -25.72
CA SER A 238 -16.88 0.78 -25.27
C SER A 238 -17.67 1.96 -24.69
N GLU A 239 -17.02 2.84 -23.93
CA GLU A 239 -17.63 4.03 -23.37
C GLU A 239 -18.04 5.03 -24.44
N SER A 240 -17.22 5.25 -25.47
CA SER A 240 -17.56 6.14 -26.59
C SER A 240 -18.75 5.65 -27.43
N ARG A 241 -19.14 4.38 -27.31
CA ARG A 241 -20.33 3.82 -27.97
C ARG A 241 -21.61 4.00 -27.15
N LEU A 242 -21.51 4.39 -25.87
CA LEU A 242 -22.69 4.70 -25.07
C LEU A 242 -23.30 5.99 -25.62
N ARG A 243 -24.54 5.89 -26.14
CA ARG A 243 -25.28 6.99 -26.80
C ARG A 243 -25.50 8.24 -25.94
N MET A 244 -25.13 8.21 -24.66
CA MET A 244 -25.27 9.35 -23.74
C MET A 244 -24.16 10.38 -23.87
N PHE A 245 -23.10 10.12 -24.64
CA PHE A 245 -21.94 11.00 -24.71
C PHE A 245 -21.87 11.74 -26.05
N SER A 246 -21.88 13.08 -25.98
CA SER A 246 -21.70 13.96 -27.13
C SER A 246 -20.28 13.86 -27.71
N ARG A 247 -20.04 14.43 -28.90
CA ARG A 247 -18.69 14.48 -29.48
C ARG A 247 -17.71 15.25 -28.58
N GLU A 248 -18.16 16.28 -27.86
CA GLU A 248 -17.29 17.01 -26.91
C GLU A 248 -16.82 16.12 -25.76
N PHE A 249 -17.63 15.12 -25.38
CA PHE A 249 -17.31 14.19 -24.31
C PHE A 249 -16.15 13.24 -24.65
N VAL A 250 -15.88 13.02 -25.95
CA VAL A 250 -14.76 12.17 -26.40
C VAL A 250 -13.42 12.73 -25.90
N PHE A 251 -13.26 14.06 -25.92
CA PHE A 251 -12.05 14.70 -25.42
C PHE A 251 -11.83 14.44 -23.92
N VAL A 252 -12.86 14.67 -23.11
CA VAL A 252 -12.83 14.41 -21.66
C VAL A 252 -12.57 12.93 -21.38
N LEU A 253 -13.19 12.04 -22.16
CA LEU A 253 -12.98 10.60 -22.05
C LEU A 253 -11.52 10.23 -22.32
N VAL A 254 -10.91 10.75 -23.38
CA VAL A 254 -9.49 10.49 -23.70
C VAL A 254 -8.58 11.01 -22.59
N MET A 255 -8.77 12.27 -22.15
CA MET A 255 -8.00 12.82 -21.02
C MET A 255 -8.09 11.94 -19.78
N ARG A 256 -9.31 11.50 -19.45
CA ARG A 256 -9.59 10.61 -18.33
C ARG A 256 -8.88 9.26 -18.46
N GLN A 257 -8.87 8.65 -19.65
CA GLN A 257 -8.13 7.40 -19.88
C GLN A 257 -6.63 7.59 -19.69
N ILE A 258 -6.05 8.70 -20.18
CA ILE A 258 -4.63 8.99 -20.03
C ILE A 258 -4.27 9.19 -18.55
N LEU A 259 -5.07 9.96 -17.81
CA LEU A 259 -4.88 10.17 -16.38
C LEU A 259 -5.00 8.86 -15.59
N SER A 260 -5.98 8.04 -15.93
CA SER A 260 -6.19 6.74 -15.28
C SER A 260 -5.04 5.79 -15.59
N PHE A 261 -4.55 5.75 -16.83
CA PHE A 261 -3.35 5.01 -17.21
C PHE A 261 -2.16 5.41 -16.35
N THR A 262 -1.91 6.71 -16.27
CA THR A 262 -0.78 7.30 -15.56
C THR A 262 -0.83 6.98 -14.06
N ALA A 263 -2.00 7.12 -13.43
CA ALA A 263 -2.23 6.79 -12.04
C ALA A 263 -2.07 5.28 -11.76
N CYS A 264 -2.68 4.42 -12.57
CA CYS A 264 -2.57 2.97 -12.42
C CYS A 264 -1.13 2.48 -12.64
N MET A 265 -0.40 3.04 -13.61
CA MET A 265 1.01 2.72 -13.81
C MET A 265 1.88 3.14 -12.63
N SER A 266 1.66 4.34 -12.11
CA SER A 266 2.40 4.83 -10.93
C SER A 266 2.13 3.94 -9.72
N CYS A 267 0.86 3.60 -9.48
CA CYS A 267 0.45 2.64 -8.44
C CYS A 267 1.14 1.29 -8.60
N PHE A 268 1.18 0.74 -9.82
CA PHE A 268 1.83 -0.53 -10.13
C PHE A 268 3.34 -0.51 -9.90
N VAL A 269 4.03 0.53 -10.36
CA VAL A 269 5.48 0.67 -10.16
C VAL A 269 5.81 0.79 -8.66
N LEU A 270 5.07 1.62 -7.93
CA LEU A 270 5.27 1.80 -6.48
C LEU A 270 5.00 0.50 -5.71
N TRP A 271 3.93 -0.23 -6.06
CA TRP A 271 3.63 -1.53 -5.48
C TRP A 271 4.75 -2.53 -5.77
N GLN A 272 5.13 -2.71 -7.03
CA GLN A 272 6.16 -3.68 -7.43
C GLN A 272 7.51 -3.39 -6.74
N LEU A 273 7.92 -2.12 -6.66
CA LEU A 273 9.15 -1.71 -5.99
C LEU A 273 9.10 -2.05 -4.49
N SER A 274 7.98 -1.74 -3.83
CA SER A 274 7.78 -2.01 -2.39
C SER A 274 7.86 -3.52 -2.12
N ILE A 275 7.17 -4.31 -2.95
CA ILE A 275 7.13 -5.77 -2.82
C ILE A 275 8.50 -6.40 -3.09
N ASN A 276 9.20 -5.98 -4.15
CA ASN A 276 10.53 -6.53 -4.45
C ASN A 276 11.52 -6.31 -3.31
N ARG A 277 11.50 -5.13 -2.67
CA ARG A 277 12.37 -4.82 -1.54
C ARG A 277 11.99 -5.63 -0.29
N LEU A 278 10.69 -5.75 0.01
CA LEU A 278 10.22 -6.59 1.09
C LEU A 278 10.58 -8.06 0.88
N ASP A 279 10.48 -8.57 -0.35
CA ASP A 279 10.83 -9.95 -0.68
C ASP A 279 12.34 -10.21 -0.55
N ARG A 280 13.20 -9.25 -0.91
CA ARG A 280 14.65 -9.36 -0.67
C ARG A 280 14.96 -9.42 0.81
N LEU A 281 14.43 -8.48 1.59
CA LEU A 281 14.59 -8.46 3.04
C LEU A 281 14.07 -9.77 3.66
N ARG A 282 12.95 -10.28 3.15
CA ARG A 282 12.36 -11.55 3.58
C ARG A 282 13.30 -12.73 3.31
N ASN A 283 13.87 -12.81 2.12
CA ASN A 283 14.80 -13.88 1.76
C ASN A 283 16.08 -13.79 2.60
N ASN A 284 16.58 -12.58 2.86
CA ASN A 284 17.71 -12.38 3.76
C ASN A 284 17.37 -12.91 5.16
N VAL A 285 16.25 -12.48 5.75
CA VAL A 285 15.81 -12.90 7.10
C VAL A 285 15.57 -14.41 7.19
N ALA A 286 15.15 -15.07 6.11
CA ALA A 286 14.98 -16.52 6.07
C ALA A 286 16.32 -17.27 6.24
N GLU A 287 17.40 -16.72 5.69
CA GLU A 287 18.75 -17.32 5.67
C GLU A 287 19.76 -16.36 6.33
N PRO A 288 19.74 -16.23 7.67
CA PRO A 288 20.58 -15.26 8.35
C PRO A 288 22.07 -15.61 8.22
N SER A 289 22.88 -14.59 7.92
CA SER A 289 24.34 -14.71 7.97
C SER A 289 24.82 -14.63 9.42
N ASP A 290 25.83 -15.42 9.80
CA ASP A 290 26.44 -15.38 11.16
C ASP A 290 27.38 -14.17 11.37
N THR A 291 27.19 -13.10 10.59
CA THR A 291 27.98 -11.88 10.67
C THR A 291 27.54 -11.00 11.84
N LEU A 292 28.50 -10.44 12.58
CA LEU A 292 28.23 -9.50 13.67
C LEU A 292 27.51 -8.26 13.10
N GLY A 293 26.37 -7.89 13.68
CA GLY A 293 25.58 -6.74 13.22
C GLY A 293 24.55 -7.05 12.14
N TYR A 294 24.46 -8.30 11.65
CA TYR A 294 23.50 -8.72 10.63
C TYR A 294 22.05 -8.24 10.92
N TRP A 295 21.53 -8.52 12.13
CA TRP A 295 20.17 -8.13 12.52
C TRP A 295 19.96 -6.62 12.66
N LYS A 296 21.02 -5.89 13.03
CA LYS A 296 21.03 -4.43 13.06
C LYS A 296 20.90 -3.87 11.64
N ASP A 297 21.57 -4.48 10.67
CA ASP A 297 21.49 -4.09 9.27
C ASP A 297 20.12 -4.45 8.67
N MET A 298 19.55 -5.62 9.00
CA MET A 298 18.16 -5.97 8.63
C MET A 298 17.14 -4.97 9.21
N THR A 299 17.34 -4.50 10.44
CA THR A 299 16.49 -3.47 11.05
C THR A 299 16.58 -2.14 10.30
N ARG A 300 17.80 -1.71 9.94
CA ARG A 300 18.03 -0.50 9.16
C ARG A 300 17.41 -0.60 7.76
N GLU A 301 17.56 -1.75 7.12
CA GLU A 301 16.97 -2.02 5.81
C GLU A 301 15.44 -1.98 5.89
N TYR A 302 14.83 -2.61 6.90
CA TYR A 302 13.39 -2.52 7.14
C TYR A 302 12.91 -1.08 7.33
N GLN A 303 13.58 -0.30 8.17
CA GLN A 303 13.26 1.11 8.39
C GLN A 303 13.41 1.95 7.12
N ALA A 304 14.42 1.64 6.28
CA ALA A 304 14.59 2.30 4.99
C ALA A 304 13.44 1.97 4.03
N ILE A 305 12.93 0.74 4.03
CA ILE A 305 11.74 0.35 3.26
C ILE A 305 10.50 1.08 3.77
N VAL A 306 10.28 1.11 5.10
CA VAL A 306 9.15 1.84 5.71
C VAL A 306 9.17 3.32 5.31
N ARG A 307 10.34 3.97 5.40
CA ARG A 307 10.51 5.37 5.00
C ARG A 307 10.25 5.58 3.51
N LEU A 308 10.76 4.69 2.65
CA LEU A 308 10.51 4.76 1.21
C LEU A 308 9.01 4.66 0.90
N VAL A 309 8.30 3.72 1.52
CA VAL A 309 6.84 3.57 1.35
C VAL A 309 6.12 4.81 1.87
N ASP A 310 6.49 5.33 3.04
CA ASP A 310 5.91 6.56 3.58
C ASP A 310 6.14 7.79 2.68
N ASP A 311 7.38 7.97 2.22
CA ASP A 311 7.81 9.08 1.37
C ASP A 311 7.09 9.04 0.01
N THR A 312 6.88 7.85 -0.55
CA THR A 312 6.30 7.70 -1.89
C THR A 312 4.78 7.68 -1.91
N TRP A 313 4.13 7.13 -0.88
CA TRP A 313 2.67 6.99 -0.84
C TRP A 313 1.99 8.11 -0.05
N ARG A 314 2.43 8.35 1.20
CA ARG A 314 1.75 9.29 2.10
C ARG A 314 2.23 10.72 1.88
N LYS A 315 3.54 10.97 1.88
CA LYS A 315 4.10 12.34 1.76
C LYS A 315 3.85 12.98 0.40
N THR A 316 3.75 12.20 -0.68
CA THR A 316 3.33 12.71 -1.99
C THR A 316 1.82 13.01 -2.07
N GLY A 317 1.04 12.53 -1.09
CA GLY A 317 -0.42 12.56 -1.10
C GLY A 317 -1.07 11.50 -2.00
N PHE A 318 -0.29 10.62 -2.62
CA PHE A 318 -0.81 9.68 -3.62
C PHE A 318 -1.76 8.64 -3.04
N SER A 319 -1.49 8.14 -1.82
CA SER A 319 -2.42 7.21 -1.16
C SER A 319 -3.80 7.84 -0.93
N THR A 320 -3.82 9.13 -0.56
CA THR A 320 -5.05 9.90 -0.37
C THR A 320 -5.75 10.13 -1.72
N ALA A 321 -5.01 10.44 -2.78
CA ALA A 321 -5.58 10.62 -4.10
C ALA A 321 -6.23 9.33 -4.63
N CYS A 322 -5.54 8.19 -4.48
CA CYS A 322 -6.11 6.88 -4.81
C CYS A 322 -7.35 6.56 -3.97
N CYS A 323 -7.32 6.85 -2.67
CA CYS A 323 -8.47 6.62 -1.79
C CYS A 323 -9.70 7.41 -2.25
N LEU A 324 -9.55 8.70 -2.55
CA LEU A 324 -10.64 9.54 -3.04
C LEU A 324 -11.17 9.07 -4.39
N LEU A 325 -10.26 8.69 -5.32
CA LEU A 325 -10.66 8.11 -6.60
C LEU A 325 -11.42 6.80 -6.41
N PHE A 326 -11.01 5.94 -5.49
CA PHE A 326 -11.68 4.67 -5.22
C PHE A 326 -13.07 4.86 -4.61
N LEU A 327 -13.20 5.76 -3.61
CA LEU A 327 -14.49 6.11 -3.03
C LEU A 327 -15.44 6.63 -4.11
N PHE A 328 -14.95 7.52 -4.97
CA PHE A 328 -15.73 8.06 -6.06
C PHE A 328 -16.11 7.00 -7.09
N ASP A 329 -15.18 6.11 -7.47
CA ASP A 329 -15.45 5.00 -8.39
C ASP A 329 -16.51 4.04 -7.84
N LEU A 330 -16.54 3.78 -6.54
CA LEU A 330 -17.59 2.99 -5.90
C LEU A 330 -18.95 3.71 -5.92
N SER A 331 -18.99 5.00 -5.58
CA SER A 331 -20.23 5.79 -5.67
C SER A 331 -20.76 5.81 -7.11
N PHE A 332 -19.86 6.01 -8.07
CA PHE A 332 -20.20 6.01 -9.49
C PHE A 332 -20.67 4.64 -9.98
N ALA A 333 -20.03 3.55 -9.55
CA ALA A 333 -20.50 2.19 -9.83
C ALA A 333 -21.91 1.95 -9.28
N ALA A 334 -22.21 2.42 -8.07
CA ALA A 334 -23.54 2.29 -7.47
C ALA A 334 -24.61 3.06 -8.28
N CYS A 335 -24.30 4.29 -8.71
CA CYS A 335 -25.19 5.06 -9.58
C CYS A 335 -25.43 4.38 -10.93
N MET A 336 -24.37 3.88 -11.58
CA MET A 336 -24.51 3.17 -12.86
C MET A 336 -25.29 1.86 -12.70
N TYR A 337 -25.10 1.14 -11.60
CA TYR A 337 -25.90 -0.03 -11.27
C TYR A 337 -27.39 0.31 -11.12
N ALA A 338 -27.71 1.37 -10.37
CA ALA A 338 -29.08 1.84 -10.18
C ALA A 338 -29.73 2.30 -11.50
N ILE A 339 -28.99 3.03 -12.34
CA ILE A 339 -29.46 3.43 -13.68
C ILE A 339 -29.72 2.19 -14.54
N GLY A 340 -28.86 1.18 -14.46
CA GLY A 340 -29.04 -0.09 -15.17
C GLY A 340 -30.35 -0.79 -14.77
N GLN A 341 -30.71 -0.77 -13.49
CA GLN A 341 -31.96 -1.38 -12.99
C GLN A 341 -33.22 -0.70 -13.53
N ALA A 342 -33.14 0.60 -13.85
CA ALA A 342 -34.27 1.36 -14.37
C ALA A 342 -34.47 1.22 -15.90
N LYS A 343 -33.70 0.37 -16.58
CA LYS A 343 -33.78 0.20 -18.05
C LYS A 343 -34.62 -1.01 -18.44
N ASP A 344 -35.61 -0.78 -19.29
CA ASP A 344 -36.40 -1.85 -19.91
C ASP A 344 -35.62 -2.62 -20.97
N ASN A 345 -34.61 -1.99 -21.60
CA ASN A 345 -33.77 -2.64 -22.58
C ASN A 345 -32.60 -3.37 -21.90
N ILE A 346 -32.68 -4.70 -21.95
CA ILE A 346 -31.71 -5.61 -21.35
C ILE A 346 -30.26 -5.39 -21.81
N TRP A 347 -30.06 -4.99 -23.08
CA TRP A 347 -28.73 -4.68 -23.62
C TRP A 347 -28.13 -3.42 -23.02
N SER A 348 -28.98 -2.44 -22.74
CA SER A 348 -28.55 -1.19 -22.10
C SER A 348 -28.25 -1.44 -20.63
N GLN A 349 -29.16 -2.12 -19.91
CA GLN A 349 -28.96 -2.55 -18.52
C GLN A 349 -27.64 -3.28 -18.34
N LEU A 350 -27.36 -4.25 -19.20
CA LEU A 350 -26.12 -5.00 -19.19
C LEU A 350 -24.89 -4.10 -19.36
N GLY A 351 -24.92 -3.16 -20.31
CA GLY A 351 -23.85 -2.21 -20.52
C GLY A 351 -23.53 -1.41 -19.26
N TYR A 352 -24.55 -0.94 -18.54
CA TYR A 352 -24.39 -0.24 -17.27
C TYR A 352 -23.80 -1.11 -16.16
N TRP A 353 -24.23 -2.37 -16.07
CA TRP A 353 -23.74 -3.31 -15.05
C TRP A 353 -22.28 -3.72 -15.28
N LEU A 354 -21.91 -4.01 -16.52
CA LEU A 354 -20.51 -4.28 -16.88
C LEU A 354 -19.62 -3.07 -16.57
N PHE A 355 -20.16 -1.87 -16.79
CA PHE A 355 -19.47 -0.64 -16.48
C PHE A 355 -19.29 -0.41 -14.98
N ALA A 356 -20.33 -0.64 -14.18
CA ALA A 356 -20.23 -0.61 -12.72
C ALA A 356 -19.23 -1.66 -12.20
N ALA A 357 -19.30 -2.89 -12.72
CA ALA A 357 -18.39 -3.98 -12.35
C ALA A 357 -16.93 -3.65 -12.64
N LYS A 358 -16.63 -3.00 -13.77
CA LYS A 358 -15.28 -2.51 -14.10
C LYS A 358 -14.74 -1.60 -12.98
N HIS A 359 -15.51 -0.61 -12.54
CA HIS A 359 -15.07 0.32 -11.49
C HIS A 359 -14.83 -0.41 -10.16
N VAL A 360 -15.71 -1.34 -9.78
CA VAL A 360 -15.53 -2.17 -8.58
C VAL A 360 -14.24 -3.00 -8.65
N VAL A 361 -13.95 -3.62 -9.80
CA VAL A 361 -12.72 -4.41 -9.99
C VAL A 361 -11.47 -3.55 -9.84
N ILE A 362 -11.45 -2.35 -10.44
CA ILE A 362 -10.31 -1.43 -10.34
C ILE A 362 -10.04 -1.06 -8.87
N VAL A 363 -11.10 -0.73 -8.13
CA VAL A 363 -11.01 -0.38 -6.71
C VAL A 363 -10.44 -1.54 -5.90
N ILE A 364 -10.97 -2.74 -6.09
CA ILE A 364 -10.54 -3.92 -5.34
C ILE A 364 -9.11 -4.31 -5.69
N ALA A 365 -8.71 -4.23 -6.95
CA ALA A 365 -7.34 -4.47 -7.38
C ALA A 365 -6.37 -3.48 -6.73
N GLY A 366 -6.72 -2.19 -6.70
CA GLY A 366 -5.91 -1.16 -6.04
C GLY A 366 -5.79 -1.37 -4.53
N LEU A 367 -6.90 -1.64 -3.85
CA LEU A 367 -6.90 -1.96 -2.42
C LEU A 367 -6.10 -3.23 -2.11
N TYR A 368 -6.14 -4.24 -3.00
CA TYR A 368 -5.34 -5.45 -2.88
C TYR A 368 -3.84 -5.13 -2.92
N MET A 369 -3.41 -4.30 -3.86
CA MET A 369 -2.01 -3.89 -3.96
C MET A 369 -1.54 -3.19 -2.66
N PHE A 370 -2.37 -2.33 -2.08
CA PHE A 370 -2.04 -1.65 -0.82
C PHE A 370 -1.96 -2.62 0.35
N ALA A 371 -2.94 -3.51 0.44
CA ALA A 371 -2.99 -4.54 1.48
C ALA A 371 -1.85 -5.57 1.36
N ASP A 372 -1.34 -5.83 0.14
CA ASP A 372 -0.32 -6.85 -0.09
C ASP A 372 1.00 -6.43 0.55
N ILE A 373 1.35 -5.14 0.42
CA ILE A 373 2.53 -4.53 1.07
C ILE A 373 2.50 -4.77 2.58
N HIS A 374 1.37 -4.44 3.22
CA HIS A 374 1.19 -4.68 4.66
C HIS A 374 1.26 -6.17 5.02
N SER A 375 0.63 -7.02 4.21
CA SER A 375 0.54 -8.45 4.50
C SER A 375 1.90 -9.15 4.53
N ARG A 376 2.87 -8.71 3.72
CA ARG A 376 4.23 -9.26 3.72
C ARG A 376 5.04 -8.92 4.97
N CYS A 377 4.62 -7.90 5.71
CA CYS A 377 5.30 -7.49 6.94
C CYS A 377 4.74 -8.23 8.16
N THR A 378 3.41 -8.17 8.35
CA THR A 378 2.76 -8.49 9.63
C THR A 378 1.67 -9.56 9.53
N SER A 379 1.34 -10.09 8.34
CA SER A 379 0.19 -10.99 8.22
C SER A 379 0.37 -12.28 9.02
N HIS A 380 -0.61 -12.54 9.88
CA HIS A 380 -0.80 -13.82 10.56
C HIS A 380 -1.43 -14.90 9.66
N ARG A 381 -2.09 -14.52 8.54
CA ARG A 381 -2.75 -15.49 7.62
C ARG A 381 -1.84 -15.97 6.49
N HIS A 382 -0.97 -15.09 5.96
CA HIS A 382 0.15 -15.50 5.11
C HIS A 382 1.34 -16.01 5.93
N ALA A 383 1.04 -16.59 7.10
CA ALA A 383 1.95 -16.83 8.22
C ALA A 383 3.33 -17.27 7.76
N LYS A 384 3.43 -18.25 6.86
CA LYS A 384 4.72 -18.86 6.51
C LYS A 384 5.75 -17.93 5.87
N GLN A 385 5.33 -16.77 5.35
CA GLN A 385 6.21 -15.90 4.57
C GLN A 385 6.18 -14.43 5.01
N SER A 386 5.53 -14.06 6.12
CA SER A 386 5.66 -12.69 6.62
C SER A 386 7.03 -12.48 7.28
N LEU A 387 7.57 -11.26 7.18
CA LEU A 387 8.84 -10.89 7.83
C LEU A 387 8.81 -11.19 9.34
N MET A 388 7.70 -10.85 10.01
CA MET A 388 7.54 -11.11 11.43
C MET A 388 7.59 -12.60 11.75
N TYR A 389 6.93 -13.44 10.95
CA TYR A 389 6.94 -14.88 11.17
C TYR A 389 8.32 -15.49 10.94
N LEU A 390 8.99 -15.15 9.83
CA LEU A 390 10.33 -15.67 9.55
C LEU A 390 11.34 -15.20 10.59
N GLY A 391 11.25 -13.94 11.01
CA GLY A 391 12.04 -13.43 12.13
C GLY A 391 11.79 -14.24 13.41
N ALA A 392 10.52 -14.50 13.75
CA ALA A 392 10.15 -15.24 14.96
C ALA A 392 10.66 -16.69 14.95
N GLN A 393 10.83 -17.31 13.78
CA GLN A 393 11.39 -18.67 13.67
C GLN A 393 12.83 -18.81 14.20
N HIS A 394 13.55 -17.70 14.34
CA HIS A 394 14.92 -17.65 14.86
C HIS A 394 15.01 -17.45 16.38
N LEU A 395 13.87 -17.19 17.05
CA LEU A 395 13.84 -17.07 18.51
C LEU A 395 14.35 -18.34 19.19
N GLY A 396 15.29 -18.17 20.13
CA GLY A 396 15.92 -19.27 20.86
C GLY A 396 16.96 -20.08 20.07
N LYS A 397 17.16 -19.81 18.77
CA LYS A 397 18.16 -20.49 17.93
C LYS A 397 19.43 -19.67 17.72
N LEU A 398 19.38 -18.35 17.95
CA LEU A 398 20.48 -17.45 17.70
C LEU A 398 21.53 -17.47 18.83
N PRO A 399 22.83 -17.31 18.51
CA PRO A 399 23.86 -17.08 19.51
C PRO A 399 23.56 -15.83 20.35
N ARG A 400 23.91 -15.86 21.65
CA ARG A 400 23.62 -14.78 22.62
C ARG A 400 23.99 -13.37 22.13
N ARG A 401 25.08 -13.24 21.37
CA ARG A 401 25.56 -11.98 20.81
C ARG A 401 24.59 -11.30 19.83
N HIS A 402 23.67 -12.04 19.22
CA HIS A 402 22.72 -11.54 18.23
C HIS A 402 21.31 -11.32 18.78
N VAL A 403 21.02 -11.84 19.98
CA VAL A 403 19.66 -11.90 20.55
C VAL A 403 19.06 -10.48 20.71
N LEU A 404 19.85 -9.53 21.20
CA LEU A 404 19.41 -8.14 21.41
C LEU A 404 19.00 -7.44 20.10
N ASP A 405 19.85 -7.56 19.06
CA ASP A 405 19.60 -6.94 17.76
C ASP A 405 18.43 -7.61 17.04
N HIS A 406 18.29 -8.94 17.18
CA HIS A 406 17.16 -9.69 16.64
C HIS A 406 15.83 -9.32 17.31
N PHE A 407 15.81 -9.17 18.64
CA PHE A 407 14.63 -8.66 19.33
C PHE A 407 14.29 -7.23 18.92
N SER A 408 15.30 -6.39 18.71
CA SER A 408 15.12 -5.02 18.21
C SER A 408 14.51 -5.02 16.80
N PHE A 409 14.96 -5.93 15.94
CA PHE A 409 14.37 -6.17 14.62
C PHE A 409 12.89 -6.57 14.73
N LEU A 410 12.57 -7.59 15.53
CA LEU A 410 11.19 -8.05 15.72
C LEU A 410 10.28 -6.96 16.29
N LYS A 411 10.75 -6.23 17.29
CA LYS A 411 10.03 -5.09 17.87
C LYS A 411 9.81 -4.00 16.82
N CYS A 412 10.81 -3.70 16.00
CA CYS A 412 10.70 -2.73 14.91
C CYS A 412 9.64 -3.15 13.89
N VAL A 413 9.64 -4.41 13.43
CA VAL A 413 8.65 -4.92 12.47
C VAL A 413 7.23 -4.95 13.06
N GLY A 414 7.11 -5.30 14.34
CA GLY A 414 5.82 -5.34 15.04
C GLY A 414 5.22 -3.96 15.36
N THR A 415 6.06 -2.95 15.60
CA THR A 415 5.61 -1.60 15.99
C THR A 415 5.45 -0.63 14.81
N LEU A 416 6.19 -0.85 13.72
CA LEU A 416 6.18 0.01 12.54
C LEU A 416 5.73 -0.78 11.30
N PRO A 417 4.44 -1.14 11.18
CA PRO A 417 3.96 -1.91 10.06
C PRO A 417 4.14 -1.14 8.75
N CYS A 418 5.03 -1.62 7.87
CA CYS A 418 5.18 -1.08 6.54
C CYS A 418 3.89 -1.34 5.72
N GLY A 419 3.20 -0.28 5.33
CA GLY A 419 1.96 -0.37 4.55
C GLY A 419 1.51 0.99 4.04
N VAL A 420 0.54 0.98 3.14
CA VAL A 420 -0.07 2.21 2.63
C VAL A 420 -1.14 2.68 3.61
N GLU A 421 -0.94 3.88 4.16
CA GLU A 421 -1.86 4.53 5.09
C GLU A 421 -2.80 5.51 4.36
N PHE A 422 -4.09 5.43 4.69
CA PHE A 422 -5.08 6.45 4.35
C PHE A 422 -5.26 7.39 5.53
N ALA A 423 -5.34 8.70 5.26
CA ALA A 423 -5.43 9.74 6.30
C ALA A 423 -6.57 9.51 7.32
N THR A 424 -7.67 8.88 6.92
CA THR A 424 -8.84 8.62 7.77
C THR A 424 -9.05 7.13 8.09
N GLY A 425 -8.44 6.22 7.34
CA GLY A 425 -8.70 4.78 7.41
C GLY A 425 -7.57 3.97 8.05
N GLY A 426 -6.42 4.60 8.35
CA GLY A 426 -5.23 3.89 8.79
C GLY A 426 -4.63 3.02 7.69
N VAL A 427 -3.86 2.00 8.08
CA VAL A 427 -3.16 1.11 7.15
C VAL A 427 -4.14 0.12 6.51
N VAL A 428 -4.11 0.00 5.17
CA VAL A 428 -4.97 -0.94 4.44
C VAL A 428 -4.53 -2.39 4.72
N GLN A 429 -5.44 -3.20 5.26
CA GLN A 429 -5.16 -4.59 5.64
C GLN A 429 -5.87 -5.61 4.75
N MET A 430 -5.21 -6.77 4.55
CA MET A 430 -5.83 -7.90 3.81
C MET A 430 -7.09 -8.45 4.48
N ALA A 431 -7.27 -8.23 5.79
CA ALA A 431 -8.49 -8.61 6.48
C ALA A 431 -9.75 -7.94 5.88
N TRP A 432 -9.60 -6.70 5.40
CA TRP A 432 -10.70 -5.93 4.80
C TRP A 432 -10.86 -6.25 3.31
N VAL A 433 -9.75 -6.45 2.61
CA VAL A 433 -9.75 -6.62 1.15
C VAL A 433 -10.08 -8.06 0.72
N ALA A 434 -9.63 -9.08 1.46
CA ALA A 434 -9.82 -10.46 1.06
C ALA A 434 -11.30 -10.89 0.94
N PRO A 435 -12.24 -10.50 1.84
CA PRO A 435 -13.66 -10.76 1.65
C PRO A 435 -14.22 -10.11 0.40
N LEU A 436 -13.85 -8.86 0.11
CA LEU A 436 -14.28 -8.12 -1.08
C LEU A 436 -13.78 -8.82 -2.35
N LEU A 437 -12.51 -9.21 -2.39
CA LEU A 437 -11.92 -9.93 -3.53
C LEU A 437 -12.65 -11.26 -3.78
N ARG A 438 -12.93 -12.03 -2.72
CA ARG A 438 -13.67 -13.30 -2.83
C ARG A 438 -15.08 -13.08 -3.36
N LEU A 439 -15.78 -12.07 -2.85
CA LEU A 439 -17.12 -11.71 -3.32
C LEU A 439 -17.08 -11.35 -4.80
N THR A 440 -16.14 -10.50 -5.22
CA THR A 440 -16.01 -10.07 -6.61
C THR A 440 -15.65 -11.22 -7.55
N VAL A 441 -14.72 -12.09 -7.16
CA VAL A 441 -14.37 -13.29 -7.96
C VAL A 441 -15.54 -14.28 -8.03
N ALA A 442 -16.38 -14.40 -7.00
CA ALA A 442 -17.56 -15.26 -7.03
C ALA A 442 -18.71 -14.64 -7.85
N CYS A 443 -18.93 -13.34 -7.74
CA CYS A 443 -20.05 -12.64 -8.37
C CYS A 443 -19.81 -12.29 -9.84
N LEU A 444 -18.57 -11.98 -10.25
CA LEU A 444 -18.27 -11.61 -11.66
C LEU A 444 -18.64 -12.71 -12.66
N PRO A 445 -18.29 -13.99 -12.46
CA PRO A 445 -18.68 -15.07 -13.35
C PRO A 445 -20.19 -15.27 -13.37
N LEU A 446 -20.89 -15.08 -12.24
CA LEU A 446 -22.34 -15.16 -12.19
C LEU A 446 -22.97 -14.06 -13.04
N VAL A 447 -22.49 -12.81 -12.90
CA VAL A 447 -22.94 -11.68 -13.72
C VAL A 447 -22.65 -11.93 -15.19
N ALA A 448 -21.45 -12.43 -15.53
CA ALA A 448 -21.07 -12.76 -16.90
C ALA A 448 -21.87 -13.93 -17.48
N ALA A 449 -22.20 -14.96 -16.68
CA ALA A 449 -23.01 -16.09 -17.12
C ALA A 449 -24.47 -15.68 -17.33
N LEU A 450 -25.04 -14.91 -16.40
CA LEU A 450 -26.38 -14.33 -16.54
C LEU A 450 -26.44 -13.44 -17.80
N THR A 451 -25.40 -12.64 -18.02
CA THR A 451 -25.20 -11.83 -19.22
C THR A 451 -25.25 -12.70 -20.47
N LEU A 452 -24.39 -13.71 -20.58
CA LEU A 452 -24.29 -14.57 -21.77
C LEU A 452 -25.58 -15.35 -22.02
N HIS A 453 -26.25 -15.81 -20.96
CA HIS A 453 -27.52 -16.53 -21.06
C HIS A 453 -28.62 -15.64 -21.65
N ILE A 454 -28.77 -14.43 -21.09
CA ILE A 454 -29.68 -13.40 -21.60
C ILE A 454 -29.37 -13.06 -23.06
N MET A 455 -28.09 -12.90 -23.41
CA MET A 455 -27.64 -12.61 -24.77
C MET A 455 -27.96 -13.75 -25.75
N GLY A 456 -27.90 -15.00 -25.29
CA GLY A 456 -28.21 -16.20 -26.09
C GLY A 456 -29.70 -16.38 -26.39
N ASP A 457 -30.57 -15.94 -25.47
CA ASP A 457 -32.03 -16.09 -25.62
C ASP A 457 -32.71 -14.91 -26.33
N ALA A 458 -32.05 -13.74 -26.38
CA ALA A 458 -32.52 -12.55 -27.10
C ALA A 458 -32.98 -12.79 -28.57
N PRO A 459 -32.24 -13.53 -29.44
CA PRO A 459 -32.68 -13.75 -30.82
C PRO A 459 -33.92 -14.64 -30.97
N ARG A 460 -34.32 -15.38 -29.92
CA ARG A 460 -35.54 -16.20 -29.94
C ARG A 460 -36.79 -15.38 -29.60
N LEU A 461 -36.65 -14.38 -28.73
CA LEU A 461 -37.74 -13.48 -28.35
C LEU A 461 -38.12 -12.51 -29.48
N THR A 462 -37.16 -12.05 -30.28
CA THR A 462 -37.42 -11.13 -31.41
C THR A 462 -37.96 -11.80 -32.68
N ARG A 463 -38.02 -13.14 -32.73
CA ARG A 463 -38.64 -13.88 -33.86
C ARG A 463 -40.10 -14.27 -33.61
N GLY A 464 -40.59 -14.09 -32.37
CA GLY A 464 -41.95 -14.44 -31.96
C GLY A 464 -42.89 -13.25 -31.76
N ALA A 465 -42.38 -12.02 -31.87
CA ALA A 465 -43.13 -10.77 -31.94
C ALA A 465 -42.97 -10.21 -33.36
#